data_AF-A0A4S9XSK3-F1
#
_entry.id   AF-A0A4S9XSK3-F1
#
_cell.length_a   1.000
_cell.length_b   1.000
_cell.length_c   1.000
_cell.angle_alpha   90.00
_cell.angle_beta   90.00
_cell.angle_gamma   90.00
#
_symmetry.space_group_name_H-M   'P 1'
#
loop_
_entity.id
_entity.type
_entity.pdbx_description
1 polymer ?
#
loop_
_entity_poly.entity_id
_entity_poly.type
_entity_poly.pdbx_seq_one_letter_code
_entity_poly.pdbx_strand_id
1 'polypeptide(L)'
;SLEKRGARTAAPKGCLSVGSGATYTTIASAIKALGSSKNDACLYIKSGTYKEQLTIDYAGALTFYGETADTSSYKSNKVLITHGISSPAAGSLDASSTMNIRAANFKMYNINVENSFGKGAQAVAVTANANKLSFYGCSFLGYQDTLYVKTGTQYYSNCLMKGAVDYIFGDASAWFDSCTIMSNGPGAITASSRTTSDDTAWYVFNNVNVISDGTDLVGKVFLGRPW
;
A
#
# COMPACT_ATOMS: atom_id res chain seq x y z
N SER A 1 0.66 -9.20 31.84
CA SER A 1 0.90 -9.97 30.60
C SER A 1 0.67 -9.04 29.43
N LEU A 2 1.58 -8.98 28.45
CA LEU A 2 1.29 -8.29 27.19
C LEU A 2 0.19 -9.10 26.50
N GLU A 3 -1.03 -8.58 26.47
CA GLU A 3 -2.07 -9.17 25.63
C GLU A 3 -1.54 -9.26 24.21
N LYS A 4 -1.48 -10.47 23.68
CA LYS A 4 -1.09 -10.71 22.29
C LYS A 4 -2.13 -9.98 21.45
N ARG A 5 -1.73 -8.86 20.83
CA ARG A 5 -2.59 -8.10 19.91
C ARG A 5 -3.18 -9.08 18.89
N GLY A 6 -4.50 -9.00 18.70
CA GLY A 6 -5.30 -10.12 18.19
C GLY A 6 -4.88 -10.60 16.79
N ALA A 7 -4.92 -11.93 16.59
CA ALA A 7 -4.80 -12.53 15.26
C ALA A 7 -6.09 -12.33 14.46
N ARG A 8 -6.00 -12.35 13.12
CA ARG A 8 -7.16 -12.38 12.23
C ARG A 8 -7.04 -13.60 11.32
N THR A 9 -7.69 -14.68 11.72
CA THR A 9 -7.66 -15.99 11.03
C THR A 9 -9.00 -16.39 10.43
N ALA A 10 -10.03 -15.55 10.55
CA ALA A 10 -11.34 -15.72 9.96
C ALA A 10 -11.92 -14.37 9.52
N ALA A 11 -12.91 -14.42 8.63
CA ALA A 11 -13.57 -13.23 8.13
C ALA A 11 -14.30 -12.49 9.27
N PRO A 12 -14.10 -11.16 9.41
CA PRO A 12 -14.97 -10.35 10.23
C PRO A 12 -16.42 -10.44 9.72
N LYS A 13 -17.39 -10.26 10.63
CA LYS A 13 -18.83 -10.35 10.31
C LYS A 13 -19.17 -9.43 9.15
N GLY A 14 -19.82 -9.97 8.12
CA GLY A 14 -20.29 -9.23 6.94
C GLY A 14 -19.27 -9.08 5.81
N CYS A 15 -18.02 -9.53 5.98
CA CYS A 15 -17.03 -9.47 4.91
C CYS A 15 -17.17 -10.63 3.92
N LEU A 16 -17.03 -10.34 2.63
CA LEU A 16 -16.86 -11.38 1.61
C LEU A 16 -15.49 -12.05 1.80
N SER A 17 -15.43 -13.37 1.68
CA SER A 17 -14.18 -14.13 1.84
C SER A 17 -13.53 -14.42 0.50
N VAL A 18 -12.23 -14.16 0.40
CA VAL A 18 -11.40 -14.37 -0.80
C VAL A 18 -10.28 -15.37 -0.49
N GLY A 19 -10.03 -16.28 -1.43
CA GLY A 19 -8.91 -17.23 -1.40
C GLY A 19 -9.34 -18.69 -1.43
N SER A 20 -8.39 -19.60 -1.21
CA SER A 20 -8.64 -21.04 -1.28
C SER A 20 -9.75 -21.47 -0.31
N GLY A 21 -10.74 -22.21 -0.82
CA GLY A 21 -11.91 -22.67 -0.06
C GLY A 21 -12.89 -21.57 0.36
N ALA A 22 -12.79 -20.36 -0.20
CA ALA A 22 -13.77 -19.29 -0.03
C ALA A 22 -14.69 -19.17 -1.24
N THR A 23 -15.76 -18.36 -1.12
CA THR A 23 -16.72 -18.08 -2.20
C THR A 23 -16.06 -17.45 -3.42
N TYR A 24 -15.06 -16.58 -3.20
CA TYR A 24 -14.31 -15.92 -4.26
C TYR A 24 -12.87 -16.40 -4.24
N THR A 25 -12.32 -16.75 -5.40
CA THR A 25 -10.92 -17.19 -5.51
C THR A 25 -9.96 -16.05 -5.80
N THR A 26 -10.46 -14.93 -6.35
CA THR A 26 -9.68 -13.73 -6.67
C THR A 26 -10.27 -12.49 -6.00
N ILE A 27 -9.42 -11.50 -5.73
CA ILE A 27 -9.84 -10.23 -5.12
C ILE A 27 -10.74 -9.46 -6.10
N ALA A 28 -10.38 -9.44 -7.40
CA ALA A 28 -11.17 -8.80 -8.44
C ALA A 28 -12.60 -9.36 -8.54
N SER A 29 -12.78 -10.69 -8.40
CA SER A 29 -14.13 -11.30 -8.44
C SER A 29 -14.99 -10.90 -7.24
N ALA A 30 -14.39 -10.76 -6.06
CA ALA A 30 -15.08 -10.28 -4.87
C ALA A 30 -15.46 -8.80 -4.96
N ILE A 31 -14.56 -7.94 -5.49
CA ILE A 31 -14.87 -6.53 -5.78
C ILE A 31 -16.04 -6.45 -6.76
N LYS A 32 -15.99 -7.22 -7.86
CA LYS A 32 -17.06 -7.25 -8.86
C LYS A 32 -18.41 -7.63 -8.25
N ALA A 33 -18.42 -8.54 -7.26
CA ALA A 33 -19.64 -8.95 -6.59
C ALA A 33 -20.27 -7.88 -5.69
N LEU A 34 -19.49 -6.88 -5.23
CA LEU A 34 -20.04 -5.72 -4.51
C LEU A 34 -20.85 -4.79 -5.42
N GLY A 35 -20.60 -4.84 -6.74
CA GLY A 35 -21.30 -4.04 -7.73
C GLY A 35 -21.14 -2.53 -7.51
N SER A 36 -22.18 -1.76 -7.84
CA SER A 36 -22.22 -0.29 -7.74
C SER A 36 -22.86 0.22 -6.44
N SER A 37 -22.92 -0.63 -5.41
CA SER A 37 -23.45 -0.26 -4.10
C SER A 37 -22.66 0.91 -3.48
N LYS A 38 -23.35 1.71 -2.67
CA LYS A 38 -22.75 2.79 -1.86
C LYS A 38 -22.64 2.43 -0.38
N ASN A 39 -23.14 1.25 0.01
CA ASN A 39 -23.07 0.78 1.38
C ASN A 39 -21.64 0.39 1.73
N ASP A 40 -21.29 0.49 3.01
CA ASP A 40 -20.00 0.01 3.50
C ASP A 40 -19.86 -1.49 3.23
N ALA A 41 -18.67 -1.88 2.80
CA ALA A 41 -18.34 -3.26 2.45
C ALA A 41 -16.95 -3.64 2.97
N CYS A 42 -16.72 -4.94 3.10
CA CYS A 42 -15.39 -5.44 3.42
C CYS A 42 -15.08 -6.77 2.75
N LEU A 43 -13.78 -6.97 2.47
CA LEU A 43 -13.22 -8.22 2.00
C LEU A 43 -12.28 -8.78 3.08
N TYR A 44 -12.41 -10.06 3.38
CA TYR A 44 -11.42 -10.83 4.12
C TYR A 44 -10.63 -11.70 3.14
N ILE A 45 -9.33 -11.48 3.06
CA ILE A 45 -8.45 -12.13 2.11
C ILE A 45 -7.60 -13.14 2.88
N LYS A 46 -7.81 -14.42 2.59
CA LYS A 46 -7.09 -15.54 3.19
C LYS A 46 -5.64 -15.56 2.72
N SER A 47 -4.78 -16.23 3.49
CA SER A 47 -3.36 -16.41 3.15
C SER A 47 -3.16 -16.86 1.70
N GLY A 48 -2.22 -16.23 1.01
CA GLY A 48 -1.90 -16.58 -0.38
C GLY A 48 -1.20 -15.45 -1.15
N THR A 49 -0.74 -15.81 -2.34
CA THR A 49 -0.20 -14.86 -3.33
C THR A 49 -1.21 -14.68 -4.45
N TYR A 50 -1.68 -13.45 -4.62
CA TYR A 50 -2.67 -13.02 -5.59
C TYR A 50 -1.97 -12.27 -6.71
N LYS A 51 -1.79 -12.92 -7.86
CA LYS A 51 -1.20 -12.32 -9.07
C LYS A 51 -2.26 -11.51 -9.81
N GLU A 52 -2.58 -10.33 -9.28
CA GLU A 52 -3.67 -9.48 -9.76
C GLU A 52 -3.21 -8.04 -9.89
N GLN A 53 -3.70 -7.35 -10.92
CA GLN A 53 -3.63 -5.90 -11.03
C GLN A 53 -5.03 -5.32 -10.75
N LEU A 54 -5.16 -4.49 -9.72
CA LEU A 54 -6.45 -4.09 -9.17
C LEU A 54 -6.68 -2.59 -9.33
N THR A 55 -7.91 -2.21 -9.71
CA THR A 55 -8.42 -0.85 -9.54
C THR A 55 -9.55 -0.89 -8.50
N ILE A 56 -9.47 -0.03 -7.50
CA ILE A 56 -10.43 0.06 -6.40
C ILE A 56 -11.20 1.37 -6.54
N ASP A 57 -12.37 1.32 -7.15
CA ASP A 57 -13.25 2.46 -7.44
C ASP A 57 -14.67 2.28 -6.89
N TYR A 58 -14.80 1.46 -5.84
CA TYR A 58 -16.06 1.24 -5.14
C TYR A 58 -16.61 2.55 -4.53
N ALA A 59 -17.92 2.77 -4.64
CA ALA A 59 -18.54 4.04 -4.29
C ALA A 59 -18.76 4.23 -2.77
N GLY A 60 -18.90 3.14 -2.01
CA GLY A 60 -18.99 3.16 -0.54
C GLY A 60 -17.63 3.04 0.14
N ALA A 61 -17.60 3.03 1.48
CA ALA A 61 -16.37 2.72 2.19
C ALA A 61 -16.05 1.22 2.04
N LEU A 62 -14.82 0.90 1.64
CA LEU A 62 -14.38 -0.47 1.44
C LEU A 62 -13.18 -0.78 2.33
N THR A 63 -13.27 -1.87 3.09
CA THR A 63 -12.18 -2.32 3.95
C THR A 63 -11.64 -3.67 3.52
N PHE A 64 -10.33 -3.76 3.29
CA PHE A 64 -9.62 -5.01 3.05
C PHE A 64 -8.93 -5.49 4.32
N TYR A 65 -9.17 -6.74 4.69
CA TYR A 65 -8.55 -7.41 5.81
C TYR A 65 -7.74 -8.61 5.33
N GLY A 66 -6.43 -8.56 5.48
CA GLY A 66 -5.57 -9.72 5.27
C GLY A 66 -5.57 -10.65 6.48
N GLU A 67 -5.43 -11.95 6.20
CA GLU A 67 -5.12 -12.95 7.22
C GLU A 67 -3.74 -12.70 7.83
N THR A 68 -3.66 -12.71 9.16
CA THR A 68 -2.42 -12.50 9.91
C THR A 68 -2.48 -13.15 11.29
N ALA A 69 -1.31 -13.54 11.80
CA ALA A 69 -1.16 -13.99 13.19
C ALA A 69 -1.06 -12.84 14.20
N ASP A 70 -0.84 -11.60 13.74
CA ASP A 70 -0.76 -10.38 14.54
C ASP A 70 -1.25 -9.20 13.72
N THR A 71 -2.40 -8.63 14.09
CA THR A 71 -2.99 -7.49 13.38
C THR A 71 -2.23 -6.19 13.58
N SER A 72 -1.34 -6.13 14.57
CA SER A 72 -0.64 -4.90 14.91
C SER A 72 0.66 -4.66 14.16
N SER A 73 1.08 -5.62 13.35
CA SER A 73 2.38 -5.63 12.68
C SER A 73 2.26 -6.16 11.26
N TYR A 74 3.04 -5.59 10.35
CA TYR A 74 3.19 -6.11 8.98
C TYR A 74 3.95 -7.45 8.93
N LYS A 75 4.70 -7.78 9.98
CA LYS A 75 5.64 -8.92 9.99
C LYS A 75 4.97 -10.28 9.91
N SER A 76 3.68 -10.38 10.21
CA SER A 76 2.91 -11.63 10.19
C SER A 76 1.85 -11.68 9.09
N ASN A 77 1.90 -10.74 8.14
CA ASN A 77 1.03 -10.74 6.97
C ASN A 77 1.21 -12.02 6.17
N LYS A 78 0.11 -12.68 5.80
CA LYS A 78 0.11 -13.88 4.96
C LYS A 78 -0.43 -13.66 3.54
N VAL A 79 -0.78 -12.41 3.22
CA VAL A 79 -1.39 -12.04 1.94
C VAL A 79 -0.40 -11.19 1.15
N LEU A 80 -0.12 -11.59 -0.08
CA LEU A 80 0.66 -10.82 -1.05
C LEU A 80 -0.18 -10.59 -2.31
N ILE A 81 -0.40 -9.33 -2.68
CA ILE A 81 -0.94 -8.93 -3.98
C ILE A 81 0.24 -8.48 -4.83
N THR A 82 0.46 -9.10 -6.00
CA THR A 82 1.65 -8.83 -6.81
C THR A 82 1.32 -8.78 -8.30
N HIS A 83 1.94 -7.83 -8.97
CA HIS A 83 1.94 -7.67 -10.43
C HIS A 83 3.28 -7.03 -10.82
N GLY A 84 3.76 -7.23 -12.05
CA GLY A 84 5.08 -6.76 -12.47
C GLY A 84 5.01 -6.03 -13.80
N ILE A 85 5.01 -4.70 -13.78
CA ILE A 85 5.03 -3.87 -14.99
C ILE A 85 5.62 -2.50 -14.66
N SER A 86 6.42 -1.95 -15.57
CA SER A 86 6.94 -0.59 -15.45
C SER A 86 6.00 0.44 -16.08
N SER A 87 6.10 1.70 -15.67
CA SER A 87 5.29 2.79 -16.23
C SER A 87 5.49 3.03 -17.72
N PRO A 88 6.70 2.87 -18.32
CA PRO A 88 6.84 2.98 -19.77
C PRO A 88 6.09 1.87 -20.52
N ALA A 89 6.09 0.64 -19.99
CA ALA A 89 5.36 -0.48 -20.59
C ALA A 89 3.84 -0.37 -20.37
N ALA A 90 3.42 0.15 -19.21
CA ALA A 90 2.01 0.35 -18.88
C ALA A 90 1.40 1.63 -19.49
N GLY A 91 2.23 2.56 -19.96
CA GLY A 91 1.84 3.86 -20.51
C GLY A 91 1.64 4.99 -19.49
N SER A 92 1.63 4.70 -18.18
CA SER A 92 1.61 5.71 -17.11
C SER A 92 2.00 5.12 -15.75
N LEU A 93 2.24 5.98 -14.76
CA LEU A 93 2.46 5.57 -13.35
C LEU A 93 1.22 4.89 -12.76
N ASP A 94 0.04 5.45 -12.99
CA ASP A 94 -1.23 4.88 -12.54
C ASP A 94 -1.49 3.49 -13.14
N ALA A 95 -1.16 3.32 -14.43
CA ALA A 95 -1.34 2.05 -15.13
C ALA A 95 -0.28 1.01 -14.75
N SER A 96 0.86 1.41 -14.17
CA SER A 96 1.85 0.45 -13.66
C SER A 96 1.54 -0.05 -12.26
N SER A 97 0.54 0.51 -11.59
CA SER A 97 0.17 0.15 -10.22
C SER A 97 -0.30 -1.29 -10.12
N THR A 98 0.26 -2.08 -9.20
CA THR A 98 -0.35 -3.35 -8.78
C THR A 98 -1.73 -3.12 -8.19
N MET A 99 -1.91 -2.03 -7.43
CA MET A 99 -3.21 -1.62 -6.90
C MET A 99 -3.40 -0.11 -7.02
N ASN A 100 -4.40 0.31 -7.80
CA ASN A 100 -4.79 1.71 -7.99
C ASN A 100 -6.07 2.03 -7.19
N ILE A 101 -5.93 2.78 -6.10
CA ILE A 101 -7.01 3.07 -5.15
C ILE A 101 -7.59 4.45 -5.44
N ARG A 102 -8.86 4.47 -5.83
CA ARG A 102 -9.65 5.67 -6.16
C ARG A 102 -10.89 5.81 -5.27
N ALA A 103 -11.17 4.82 -4.43
CA ALA A 103 -12.29 4.81 -3.50
C ALA A 103 -11.96 5.60 -2.22
N ALA A 104 -12.73 6.66 -1.95
CA ALA A 104 -12.60 7.43 -0.71
C ALA A 104 -12.98 6.59 0.52
N ASN A 105 -12.35 6.87 1.66
CA ASN A 105 -12.52 6.09 2.91
C ASN A 105 -12.08 4.62 2.81
N PHE A 106 -11.30 4.24 1.80
CA PHE A 106 -10.76 2.90 1.69
C PHE A 106 -9.78 2.62 2.84
N LYS A 107 -9.87 1.40 3.40
CA LYS A 107 -8.99 0.94 4.47
C LYS A 107 -8.36 -0.39 4.11
N MET A 108 -7.09 -0.59 4.45
CA MET A 108 -6.40 -1.87 4.26
C MET A 108 -5.62 -2.26 5.51
N TYR A 109 -5.74 -3.53 5.88
CA TYR A 109 -5.11 -4.10 7.07
C TYR A 109 -4.32 -5.35 6.70
N ASN A 110 -3.06 -5.41 7.11
CA ASN A 110 -2.26 -6.65 7.13
C ASN A 110 -2.11 -7.35 5.77
N ILE A 111 -1.92 -6.56 4.71
CA ILE A 111 -1.72 -7.03 3.34
C ILE A 111 -0.41 -6.47 2.79
N ASN A 112 0.33 -7.30 2.08
CA ASN A 112 1.50 -6.88 1.30
C ASN A 112 1.07 -6.61 -0.15
N VAL A 113 1.53 -5.51 -0.72
CA VAL A 113 1.34 -5.16 -2.13
C VAL A 113 2.72 -4.91 -2.75
N GLU A 114 2.98 -5.56 -3.87
CA GLU A 114 4.28 -5.54 -4.53
C GLU A 114 4.13 -5.21 -6.02
N ASN A 115 5.01 -4.34 -6.53
CA ASN A 115 5.33 -4.36 -7.95
C ASN A 115 6.64 -5.11 -8.17
N SER A 116 6.55 -6.27 -8.83
CA SER A 116 7.67 -7.20 -8.97
C SER A 116 8.61 -6.87 -10.14
N PHE A 117 8.48 -5.70 -10.79
CA PHE A 117 9.35 -5.29 -11.90
C PHE A 117 10.82 -5.16 -11.50
N GLY A 118 11.10 -4.62 -10.30
CA GLY A 118 12.46 -4.43 -9.80
C GLY A 118 13.14 -3.14 -10.29
N LYS A 119 14.48 -3.15 -10.34
CA LYS A 119 15.29 -1.98 -10.72
C LYS A 119 15.28 -1.76 -12.23
N GLY A 120 15.10 -0.51 -12.67
CA GLY A 120 15.38 -0.10 -14.05
C GLY A 120 14.42 0.97 -14.61
N ALA A 121 13.23 1.07 -14.05
CA ALA A 121 12.21 2.05 -14.41
C ALA A 121 11.19 2.18 -13.26
N GLN A 122 10.36 3.22 -13.31
CA GLN A 122 9.26 3.42 -12.38
C GLN A 122 8.29 2.23 -12.45
N ALA A 123 7.91 1.69 -11.29
CA ALA A 123 7.01 0.55 -11.21
C ALA A 123 6.23 0.60 -9.89
N VAL A 124 4.98 1.05 -9.97
CA VAL A 124 4.20 1.42 -8.78
C VAL A 124 3.58 0.18 -8.15
N ALA A 125 3.75 -0.01 -6.84
CA ALA A 125 3.03 -1.04 -6.10
C ALA A 125 1.61 -0.56 -5.78
N VAL A 126 1.49 0.64 -5.21
CA VAL A 126 0.20 1.25 -4.86
C VAL A 126 0.14 2.69 -5.34
N THR A 127 -0.90 3.01 -6.11
CA THR A 127 -1.35 4.41 -6.28
C THR A 127 -2.50 4.67 -5.34
N ALA A 128 -2.29 5.58 -4.39
CA ALA A 128 -3.29 6.04 -3.44
C ALA A 128 -3.81 7.42 -3.91
N ASN A 129 -5.01 7.43 -4.52
CA ASN A 129 -5.57 8.57 -5.24
C ASN A 129 -7.01 8.87 -4.80
N ALA A 130 -7.19 9.15 -3.51
CA ALA A 130 -8.48 9.46 -2.90
C ALA A 130 -8.30 10.05 -1.49
N ASN A 131 -9.40 10.56 -0.93
CA ASN A 131 -9.42 11.11 0.43
C ASN A 131 -9.70 10.04 1.50
N LYS A 132 -9.17 10.29 2.70
CA LYS A 132 -9.39 9.47 3.91
C LYS A 132 -8.94 8.01 3.72
N LEU A 133 -7.79 7.81 3.07
CA LEU A 133 -7.20 6.49 2.91
C LEU A 133 -6.47 6.09 4.20
N SER A 134 -6.59 4.83 4.62
CA SER A 134 -5.89 4.35 5.81
C SER A 134 -5.33 2.94 5.67
N PHE A 135 -4.07 2.78 6.05
CA PHE A 135 -3.32 1.55 5.90
C PHE A 135 -2.70 1.16 7.24
N TYR A 136 -2.90 -0.09 7.66
CA TYR A 136 -2.48 -0.55 8.99
C TYR A 136 -1.76 -1.90 8.89
N GLY A 137 -0.50 -1.96 9.31
CA GLY A 137 0.26 -3.20 9.23
C GLY A 137 0.46 -3.69 7.79
N CYS A 138 0.41 -2.81 6.79
CA CYS A 138 0.59 -3.18 5.39
C CYS A 138 2.07 -3.16 4.99
N SER A 139 2.43 -3.87 3.93
CA SER A 139 3.74 -3.70 3.28
C SER A 139 3.55 -3.22 1.84
N PHE A 140 4.34 -2.25 1.42
CA PHE A 140 4.41 -1.73 0.04
C PHE A 140 5.82 -1.98 -0.48
N LEU A 141 5.95 -2.79 -1.53
CA LEU A 141 7.22 -3.39 -1.93
C LEU A 141 7.53 -3.06 -3.41
N GLY A 142 8.73 -2.51 -3.66
CA GLY A 142 9.19 -2.19 -5.01
C GLY A 142 10.65 -1.74 -5.04
N TYR A 143 10.99 -0.93 -6.04
CA TYR A 143 12.32 -0.32 -6.18
C TYR A 143 12.24 1.17 -6.50
N GLN A 144 11.75 1.54 -7.69
CA GLN A 144 11.53 2.93 -8.07
C GLN A 144 10.03 3.22 -8.07
N ASP A 145 9.61 4.33 -7.43
CA ASP A 145 8.23 4.81 -7.39
C ASP A 145 7.25 3.81 -6.72
N THR A 146 7.65 3.21 -5.59
CA THR A 146 6.88 2.11 -4.96
C THR A 146 5.49 2.51 -4.47
N LEU A 147 5.40 3.57 -3.67
CA LEU A 147 4.16 4.07 -3.09
C LEU A 147 3.87 5.46 -3.64
N TYR A 148 2.93 5.54 -4.58
CA TYR A 148 2.45 6.80 -5.13
C TYR A 148 1.32 7.33 -4.24
N VAL A 149 1.67 8.14 -3.25
CA VAL A 149 0.71 8.92 -2.43
C VAL A 149 0.22 10.12 -3.26
N LYS A 150 -0.52 9.82 -4.32
CA LYS A 150 -0.81 10.74 -5.43
C LYS A 150 -1.55 12.00 -5.00
N THR A 151 -2.62 11.87 -4.22
CA THR A 151 -3.42 13.01 -3.72
C THR A 151 -4.32 12.62 -2.55
N GLY A 152 -4.91 13.61 -1.90
CA GLY A 152 -5.88 13.46 -0.82
C GLY A 152 -5.25 13.22 0.54
N THR A 153 -6.08 12.97 1.55
CA THR A 153 -5.64 12.70 2.93
C THR A 153 -5.40 11.21 3.18
N GLN A 154 -4.21 10.87 3.70
CA GLN A 154 -3.77 9.48 3.81
C GLN A 154 -3.07 9.22 5.15
N TYR A 155 -3.33 8.06 5.74
CA TYR A 155 -2.74 7.64 7.02
C TYR A 155 -2.15 6.23 6.91
N TYR A 156 -0.91 6.07 7.33
CA TYR A 156 -0.16 4.83 7.31
C TYR A 156 0.33 4.54 8.72
N SER A 157 0.01 3.39 9.29
CA SER A 157 0.42 3.03 10.64
C SER A 157 0.98 1.63 10.74
N ASN A 158 2.15 1.50 11.37
CA ASN A 158 2.84 0.22 11.53
C ASN A 158 3.07 -0.48 10.17
N CYS A 159 3.24 0.28 9.09
CA CYS A 159 3.46 -0.23 7.75
C CYS A 159 4.95 -0.37 7.41
N LEU A 160 5.25 -1.17 6.40
CA LEU A 160 6.55 -1.24 5.74
C LEU A 160 6.46 -0.58 4.37
N MET A 161 7.35 0.38 4.07
CA MET A 161 7.57 0.88 2.71
C MET A 161 8.99 0.51 2.30
N LYS A 162 9.14 -0.26 1.21
CA LYS A 162 10.42 -0.74 0.71
C LYS A 162 10.67 -0.30 -0.73
N GLY A 163 11.78 0.40 -0.96
CA GLY A 163 12.21 0.85 -2.29
C GLY A 163 13.59 1.51 -2.27
N ALA A 164 13.97 2.22 -3.32
CA ALA A 164 15.28 2.85 -3.48
C ALA A 164 15.20 4.29 -4.00
N VAL A 165 14.41 4.54 -5.04
CA VAL A 165 14.32 5.85 -5.71
C VAL A 165 12.88 6.34 -5.67
N ASP A 166 12.66 7.50 -5.06
CA ASP A 166 11.38 8.20 -4.99
C ASP A 166 10.23 7.30 -4.52
N TYR A 167 10.53 6.38 -3.62
CA TYR A 167 9.63 5.27 -3.35
C TYR A 167 8.43 5.65 -2.45
N ILE A 168 8.39 6.89 -1.97
CA ILE A 168 7.21 7.56 -1.40
C ILE A 168 7.07 8.92 -2.09
N PHE A 169 6.13 9.07 -3.03
CA PHE A 169 6.06 10.25 -3.89
C PHE A 169 4.63 10.67 -4.22
N GLY A 170 4.46 11.91 -4.71
CA GLY A 170 3.16 12.50 -5.05
C GLY A 170 2.80 13.76 -4.27
N ASP A 171 1.51 14.05 -4.16
CA ASP A 171 0.97 15.32 -3.63
C ASP A 171 -0.11 15.12 -2.54
N ALA A 172 -0.12 13.97 -1.88
CA ALA A 172 -1.03 13.73 -0.77
C ALA A 172 -0.63 14.51 0.49
N SER A 173 -1.61 14.80 1.34
CA SER A 173 -1.33 15.08 2.75
C SER A 173 -1.29 13.74 3.48
N ALA A 174 -0.08 13.24 3.75
CA ALA A 174 0.17 11.87 4.18
C ALA A 174 0.92 11.80 5.52
N TRP A 175 0.36 11.04 6.46
CA TRP A 175 0.97 10.80 7.76
C TRP A 175 1.42 9.35 7.88
N PHE A 176 2.69 9.14 8.21
CA PHE A 176 3.33 7.85 8.42
C PHE A 176 3.70 7.71 9.90
N ASP A 177 2.99 6.86 10.63
CA ASP A 177 3.15 6.65 12.06
C ASP A 177 3.72 5.27 12.38
N SER A 178 4.83 5.23 13.13
CA SER A 178 5.41 3.96 13.59
C SER A 178 5.76 3.00 12.43
N CYS A 179 6.02 3.55 11.24
CA CYS A 179 6.33 2.77 10.03
C CYS A 179 7.81 2.42 9.95
N THR A 180 8.11 1.34 9.23
CA THR A 180 9.46 1.01 8.77
C THR A 180 9.64 1.51 7.35
N ILE A 181 10.65 2.34 7.14
CA ILE A 181 11.08 2.88 5.85
C ILE A 181 12.38 2.15 5.47
N MET A 182 12.33 1.28 4.46
CA MET A 182 13.41 0.34 4.17
C MET A 182 14.00 0.55 2.78
N SER A 183 15.24 1.02 2.71
CA SER A 183 15.94 1.20 1.43
C SER A 183 16.61 -0.09 0.95
N ASN A 184 16.37 -0.47 -0.32
CA ASN A 184 17.01 -1.61 -1.01
C ASN A 184 17.95 -1.19 -2.16
N GLY A 185 18.29 0.09 -2.21
CA GLY A 185 19.20 0.68 -3.19
C GLY A 185 19.47 2.15 -2.90
N PRO A 186 20.45 2.77 -3.60
CA PRO A 186 20.74 4.19 -3.48
C PRO A 186 19.60 5.04 -4.05
N GLY A 187 19.34 6.20 -3.44
CA GLY A 187 18.32 7.15 -3.93
C GLY A 187 17.67 7.99 -2.83
N ALA A 188 16.65 8.76 -3.22
CA ALA A 188 15.84 9.53 -2.29
C ALA A 188 14.63 8.71 -1.82
N ILE A 189 14.28 8.84 -0.54
CA ILE A 189 13.10 8.21 0.05
C ILE A 189 11.83 8.90 -0.48
N THR A 190 11.78 10.22 -0.36
CA THR A 190 10.60 11.00 -0.72
C THR A 190 10.79 11.86 -1.97
N ALA A 191 9.72 12.00 -2.75
CA ALA A 191 9.64 12.94 -3.88
C ALA A 191 8.26 13.63 -3.91
N SER A 192 8.13 14.73 -3.17
CA SER A 192 6.87 15.50 -3.12
C SER A 192 6.69 16.34 -4.38
N SER A 193 5.47 16.36 -4.94
CA SER A 193 5.06 17.18 -6.09
C SER A 193 4.24 18.43 -5.72
N ARG A 194 4.19 18.82 -4.45
CA ARG A 194 3.60 20.10 -4.03
C ARG A 194 4.23 21.26 -4.80
N THR A 195 3.43 22.00 -5.56
CA THR A 195 3.93 23.08 -6.45
C THR A 195 3.49 24.49 -6.06
N THR A 196 2.44 24.65 -5.24
CA THR A 196 1.89 25.97 -4.91
C THR A 196 2.00 26.28 -3.42
N SER A 197 1.97 27.57 -3.09
CA SER A 197 2.11 28.05 -1.70
C SER A 197 0.85 27.88 -0.87
N ASP A 198 -0.32 27.84 -1.51
CA ASP A 198 -1.65 27.63 -0.91
C ASP A 198 -2.00 26.15 -0.73
N ASP A 199 -1.24 25.24 -1.35
CA ASP A 199 -1.35 23.81 -1.06
C ASP A 199 -0.93 23.53 0.39
N THR A 200 -1.78 22.81 1.11
CA THR A 200 -1.63 22.48 2.53
C THR A 200 -1.16 21.03 2.74
N ALA A 201 -0.77 20.32 1.68
CA ALA A 201 -0.21 18.98 1.76
C ALA A 201 1.13 18.95 2.52
N TRP A 202 1.26 17.95 3.39
CA TRP A 202 2.48 17.64 4.11
C TRP A 202 2.71 16.13 4.12
N TYR A 203 3.97 15.73 4.03
CA TYR A 203 4.39 14.41 4.49
C TYR A 203 4.89 14.53 5.92
N VAL A 204 4.30 13.75 6.83
CA VAL A 204 4.73 13.68 8.22
C VAL A 204 5.20 12.27 8.52
N PHE A 205 6.46 12.15 8.93
CA PHE A 205 7.07 10.90 9.36
C PHE A 205 7.22 10.92 10.89
N ASN A 206 6.27 10.31 11.59
CA ASN A 206 6.21 10.29 13.04
C ASN A 206 6.63 8.93 13.58
N ASN A 207 7.61 8.89 14.49
CA ASN A 207 8.11 7.66 15.11
C ASN A 207 8.51 6.56 14.12
N VAL A 208 9.01 6.94 12.93
CA VAL A 208 9.40 5.98 11.90
C VAL A 208 10.80 5.42 12.16
N ASN A 209 11.05 4.22 11.66
CA ASN A 209 12.38 3.60 11.62
C ASN A 209 12.90 3.58 10.18
N VAL A 210 14.02 4.26 9.92
CA VAL A 210 14.66 4.31 8.59
C VAL A 210 15.86 3.37 8.56
N ILE A 211 15.82 2.35 7.71
CA ILE A 211 16.81 1.27 7.66
C ILE A 211 17.15 0.88 6.21
N SER A 212 18.21 0.08 6.02
CA SER A 212 18.41 -0.68 4.78
C SER A 212 17.86 -2.10 4.93
N ASP A 213 17.69 -2.79 3.79
CA ASP A 213 17.31 -4.21 3.77
C ASP A 213 18.49 -5.18 3.97
N GLY A 214 19.63 -4.68 4.47
CA GLY A 214 20.91 -5.40 4.56
C GLY A 214 21.92 -4.95 3.50
N THR A 215 21.50 -4.16 2.50
CA THR A 215 22.40 -3.54 1.53
C THR A 215 23.27 -2.45 2.19
N ASP A 216 24.55 -2.36 1.81
CA ASP A 216 25.45 -1.26 2.22
C ASP A 216 25.13 0.04 1.47
N LEU A 217 24.38 0.90 2.16
CA LEU A 217 23.87 2.18 1.68
C LEU A 217 24.42 3.38 2.44
N VAL A 218 25.54 3.22 3.16
CA VAL A 218 26.16 4.33 3.91
C VAL A 218 26.45 5.50 2.96
N GLY A 219 25.87 6.67 3.27
CA GLY A 219 26.02 7.89 2.47
C GLY A 219 25.32 7.89 1.10
N LYS A 220 24.44 6.92 0.82
CA LYS A 220 23.81 6.73 -0.51
C LYS A 220 22.28 6.93 -0.53
N VAL A 221 21.68 7.19 0.63
CA VAL A 221 20.23 7.39 0.79
C VAL A 221 19.97 8.79 1.31
N PHE A 222 19.03 9.49 0.67
CA PHE A 222 18.60 10.84 1.05
C PHE A 222 17.16 10.80 1.56
N LEU A 223 16.82 11.64 2.55
CA LEU A 223 15.44 11.71 3.07
C LEU A 223 14.42 12.12 2.00
N GLY A 224 14.83 12.91 1.02
CA GLY A 224 13.98 13.28 -0.08
C GLY A 224 14.66 14.17 -1.11
N ARG A 225 13.92 14.43 -2.18
CA ARG A 225 14.19 15.47 -3.18
C ARG A 225 12.86 16.09 -3.63
N PRO A 226 12.81 17.35 -4.07
CA PRO A 226 11.63 17.88 -4.74
C PRO A 226 11.47 17.16 -6.10
N TRP A 227 10.28 16.62 -6.38
CA TRP A 227 10.01 15.93 -7.65
C TRP A 227 10.01 16.93 -8.82
#